data_AF-A0A0F9LCF4-F1
#
_entry.id   AF-A0A0F9LCF4-F1
#
_cell.length_a   1.000
_cell.length_b   1.000
_cell.length_c   1.000
_cell.angle_alpha   90.00
_cell.angle_beta   90.00
_cell.angle_gamma   90.00
#
_symmetry.space_group_name_H-M   'P 1'
#
loop_
_entity.id
_entity.type
_entity.pdbx_description
1 polymer ?
#
loop_
_entity_poly.entity_id
_entity_poly.type
_entity_poly.pdbx_seq_one_letter_code
_entity_poly.pdbx_strand_id
1 'polypeptide(L)'
;MAWKERPMSRFEDEVLRSKRNENKPETMEDGYTIGQLISAVLRMKTALEIGEFGAGYRAHLEALPIEKCAAGVDDIVQQNIGFCFGQGMAPEQVRMWQEGVGAYHPFGLDVKTPDEVLEAGMKFGAEMRGQQE
;
A
#
# COMPACT_ATOMS: atom_id res chain seq x y z
N MET A 1 8.13 21.75 -32.81
CA MET A 1 8.93 21.10 -31.75
C MET A 1 8.30 19.76 -31.48
N ALA A 2 9.02 18.67 -31.74
CA ALA A 2 8.55 17.33 -31.44
C ALA A 2 8.57 17.12 -29.93
N TRP A 3 7.39 16.93 -29.33
CA TRP A 3 7.27 16.47 -27.96
C TRP A 3 7.80 15.05 -27.93
N LYS A 4 9.01 14.85 -27.41
CA LYS A 4 9.49 13.51 -27.06
C LYS A 4 8.60 13.03 -25.93
N GLU A 5 7.75 12.05 -26.22
CA GLU A 5 7.07 11.26 -25.20
C GLU A 5 8.14 10.79 -24.22
N ARG A 6 8.07 11.25 -22.96
CA ARG A 6 8.88 10.64 -21.92
C ARG A 6 8.40 9.19 -21.81
N PRO A 7 9.30 8.21 -21.72
CA PRO A 7 8.87 6.86 -21.38
C PRO A 7 8.14 6.94 -20.04
N MET A 8 6.85 6.58 -20.04
CA MET A 8 6.05 6.55 -18.82
C MET A 8 6.72 5.57 -17.85
N SER A 9 6.77 5.95 -16.58
CA SER A 9 7.28 5.05 -15.55
C SER A 9 6.34 3.85 -15.41
N ARG A 10 6.89 2.70 -15.02
CA ARG A 10 6.09 1.50 -14.76
C ARG A 10 5.01 1.73 -13.70
N PHE A 11 5.25 2.65 -12.77
CA PHE A 11 4.27 3.13 -11.81
C PHE A 11 3.11 3.87 -12.50
N GLU A 12 3.40 4.80 -13.40
CA GLU A 12 2.37 5.49 -14.19
C GLU A 12 1.56 4.51 -15.05
N ASP A 13 2.20 3.49 -15.62
CA ASP A 13 1.51 2.41 -16.34
C ASP A 13 0.59 1.58 -15.42
N GLU A 14 1.04 1.25 -14.21
CA GLU A 14 0.24 0.51 -13.22
C GLU A 14 -0.93 1.35 -12.71
N VAL A 15 -0.73 2.66 -12.49
CA VAL A 15 -1.77 3.64 -12.11
C VAL A 15 -2.76 3.88 -13.25
N LEU A 16 -2.32 3.91 -14.51
CA LEU A 16 -3.21 4.05 -15.66
C LEU A 16 -4.01 2.77 -15.92
N ARG A 17 -3.41 1.59 -15.70
CA ARG A 17 -4.14 0.31 -15.65
C ARG A 17 -5.13 0.26 -14.49
N SER A 18 -4.81 0.84 -13.34
CA SER A 18 -5.69 0.88 -12.17
C SER A 18 -6.90 1.79 -12.37
N LYS A 19 -6.81 2.83 -13.20
CA LYS A 19 -8.00 3.63 -13.62
C LYS A 19 -8.96 2.84 -14.51
N ARG A 20 -8.51 1.75 -15.13
CA ARG A 20 -9.29 0.86 -15.99
C ARG A 20 -9.77 -0.37 -15.21
N ASN A 21 -10.45 -0.16 -14.07
CA ASN A 21 -11.10 -1.27 -13.40
C ASN A 21 -12.45 -1.57 -14.08
N GLU A 22 -12.48 -2.57 -14.96
CA GLU A 22 -13.69 -2.97 -15.70
C GLU A 22 -14.83 -3.49 -14.80
N ASN A 23 -14.54 -3.78 -13.52
CA ASN A 23 -15.49 -4.26 -12.52
C ASN A 23 -15.86 -3.20 -11.46
N LYS A 24 -15.65 -1.92 -11.75
CA LYS A 24 -15.93 -0.82 -10.82
C LYS A 24 -17.45 -0.56 -10.72
N PRO A 25 -18.06 -0.57 -9.52
CA PRO A 25 -19.42 -0.08 -9.34
C PRO A 25 -19.48 1.41 -9.74
N GLU A 26 -20.55 1.83 -10.41
CA GLU A 26 -20.74 3.20 -10.95
C GLU A 26 -20.57 4.33 -9.89
N THR A 27 -20.58 3.99 -8.61
CA THR A 27 -20.51 4.92 -7.48
C THR A 27 -19.11 5.20 -6.93
N MET A 28 -18.06 4.48 -7.38
CA MET A 28 -16.69 4.83 -6.98
C MET A 28 -16.15 5.91 -7.91
N GLU A 29 -15.54 6.98 -7.39
CA GLU A 29 -14.73 7.91 -8.19
C GLU A 29 -13.48 7.20 -8.73
N ASP A 30 -12.86 7.72 -9.81
CA ASP A 30 -11.66 7.14 -10.45
C ASP A 30 -10.43 7.22 -9.52
N GLY A 31 -10.44 6.37 -8.49
CA GLY A 31 -9.45 6.30 -7.44
C GLY A 31 -8.77 4.95 -7.38
N TYR A 32 -7.56 4.96 -6.81
CA TYR A 32 -6.80 3.78 -6.48
C TYR A 32 -7.47 3.03 -5.32
N THR A 33 -7.87 1.78 -5.53
CA THR A 33 -8.55 0.97 -4.50
C THR A 33 -7.56 0.12 -3.71
N ILE A 34 -7.93 -0.26 -2.47
CA ILE A 34 -7.12 -1.17 -1.65
C ILE A 34 -6.85 -2.51 -2.35
N GLY A 35 -7.81 -3.04 -3.14
CA GLY A 35 -7.62 -4.26 -3.92
C GLY A 35 -6.54 -4.12 -5.00
N GLN A 36 -6.36 -2.92 -5.56
CA GLN A 36 -5.31 -2.64 -6.54
C GLN A 36 -3.94 -2.58 -5.87
N LEU A 37 -3.86 -1.98 -4.67
CA LEU A 37 -2.65 -2.01 -3.86
C LEU A 37 -2.22 -3.45 -3.55
N ILE A 38 -3.16 -4.26 -3.06
CA ILE A 38 -2.90 -5.68 -2.74
C ILE A 38 -2.41 -6.42 -3.99
N SER A 39 -3.07 -6.23 -5.14
CA SER A 39 -2.67 -6.90 -6.38
C SER A 39 -1.27 -6.51 -6.84
N ALA A 40 -0.93 -5.22 -6.78
CA ALA A 40 0.40 -4.72 -7.14
C ALA A 40 1.48 -5.31 -6.22
N VAL A 41 1.26 -5.25 -4.90
CA VAL A 41 2.19 -5.78 -3.89
C VAL A 41 2.45 -7.29 -4.09
N LEU A 42 1.41 -8.06 -4.39
CA LEU A 42 1.53 -9.50 -4.61
C LEU A 42 2.27 -9.85 -5.91
N ARG A 43 2.21 -9.00 -6.95
CA ARG A 43 2.81 -9.26 -8.28
C ARG A 43 4.30 -8.95 -8.34
N MET A 44 4.80 -8.00 -7.56
CA MET A 44 6.21 -7.61 -7.59
C MET A 44 7.08 -8.68 -6.92
N LYS A 45 8.10 -9.14 -7.65
CA LYS A 45 8.93 -10.29 -7.23
C LYS A 45 10.41 -9.93 -7.07
N THR A 46 10.79 -8.69 -7.34
CA THR A 46 12.20 -8.26 -7.29
C THR A 46 12.37 -7.02 -6.42
N ALA A 47 13.56 -6.88 -5.81
CA ALA A 47 13.90 -5.72 -5.00
C ALA A 47 13.84 -4.41 -5.79
N LEU A 48 14.19 -4.42 -7.08
CA LEU A 48 14.09 -3.26 -7.95
C LEU A 48 12.64 -2.80 -8.13
N GLU A 49 11.73 -3.72 -8.48
CA GLU A 49 10.31 -3.41 -8.64
C GLU A 49 9.69 -2.85 -7.35
N ILE A 50 10.08 -3.42 -6.21
CA ILE A 50 9.62 -2.99 -4.88
C ILE A 50 10.09 -1.57 -4.57
N GLY A 51 11.37 -1.25 -4.83
CA GLY A 51 11.91 0.09 -4.62
C GLY A 51 11.26 1.14 -5.52
N GLU A 52 11.08 0.83 -6.81
CA GLU A 52 10.42 1.72 -7.77
C GLU A 52 8.96 1.99 -7.38
N PHE A 53 8.22 0.94 -6.99
CA PHE A 53 6.84 1.11 -6.56
C PHE A 53 6.73 1.90 -5.26
N GLY A 54 7.59 1.62 -4.28
CA GLY A 54 7.63 2.35 -3.01
C GLY A 54 7.83 3.85 -3.20
N ALA A 55 8.80 4.22 -4.02
CA ALA A 55 9.08 5.62 -4.33
C ALA A 55 7.90 6.29 -5.07
N GLY A 56 7.30 5.61 -6.05
CA GLY A 56 6.14 6.12 -6.79
C GLY A 56 4.91 6.28 -5.89
N TYR A 57 4.63 5.31 -5.04
CA TYR A 57 3.49 5.34 -4.11
C TYR A 57 3.63 6.45 -3.06
N ARG A 58 4.85 6.64 -2.53
CA ARG A 58 5.18 7.76 -1.65
C ARG A 58 4.89 9.10 -2.33
N ALA A 59 5.41 9.31 -3.55
CA ALA A 59 5.20 10.54 -4.31
C ALA A 59 3.71 10.79 -4.62
N HIS A 60 2.95 9.73 -4.88
CA HIS A 60 1.50 9.81 -5.06
C HIS A 60 0.81 10.30 -3.79
N LEU A 61 1.14 9.73 -2.63
CA LEU A 61 0.57 10.16 -1.35
C LEU A 61 0.94 11.61 -1.03
N GLU A 62 2.20 12.02 -1.22
CA GLU A 62 2.64 13.43 -1.03
C GLU A 62 1.86 14.43 -1.89
N ALA A 63 1.37 14.01 -3.06
CA ALA A 63 0.59 14.84 -3.97
C ALA A 63 -0.90 14.92 -3.60
N LEU A 64 -1.39 14.06 -2.69
CA LEU A 64 -2.76 14.13 -2.21
C LEU A 64 -2.92 15.28 -1.22
N PRO A 65 -4.07 15.95 -1.16
CA PRO A 65 -4.37 16.94 -0.13
C PRO A 65 -4.63 16.22 1.21
N ILE A 66 -3.56 15.72 1.85
CA ILE A 66 -3.64 14.92 3.09
C ILE A 66 -3.76 15.77 4.36
N GLU A 67 -4.42 16.93 4.26
CA GLU A 67 -4.62 17.90 5.35
C GLU A 67 -5.32 17.30 6.59
N LYS A 68 -5.81 16.05 6.50
CA LYS A 68 -6.54 15.33 7.55
C LYS A 68 -5.93 13.99 7.96
N CYS A 69 -4.75 13.60 7.46
CA CYS A 69 -4.11 12.37 7.94
C CYS A 69 -3.40 12.62 9.26
N ALA A 70 -3.68 11.78 10.25
CA ALA A 70 -2.98 11.80 11.54
C ALA A 70 -1.54 11.26 11.46
N ALA A 71 -1.18 10.56 10.38
CA ALA A 71 0.12 9.92 10.19
C ALA A 71 0.95 10.60 9.08
N GLY A 72 2.28 10.55 9.20
CA GLY A 72 3.19 11.00 8.15
C GLY A 72 3.13 10.08 6.91
N VAL A 73 3.49 10.62 5.74
CA VAL A 73 3.42 9.86 4.48
C VAL A 73 4.23 8.57 4.53
N ASP A 74 5.42 8.59 5.13
CA ASP A 74 6.27 7.41 5.22
C ASP A 74 5.62 6.30 6.07
N ASP A 75 4.98 6.67 7.19
CA ASP A 75 4.21 5.72 8.01
C ASP A 75 3.03 5.14 7.22
N ILE A 76 2.32 5.99 6.46
CA ILE A 76 1.22 5.55 5.60
C ILE A 76 1.72 4.54 4.55
N VAL A 77 2.86 4.79 3.91
CA VAL A 77 3.46 3.86 2.94
C VAL A 77 3.79 2.53 3.61
N GLN A 78 4.52 2.57 4.72
CA GLN A 78 4.99 1.38 5.43
C GLN A 78 3.82 0.51 5.93
N GLN A 79 2.81 1.14 6.53
CA GLN A 79 1.64 0.44 7.05
C GLN A 79 0.74 -0.08 5.93
N ASN A 80 0.44 0.72 4.90
CA ASN A 80 -0.46 0.30 3.81
C ASN A 80 0.12 -0.89 3.04
N ILE A 81 1.43 -0.89 2.78
CA ILE A 81 2.11 -2.04 2.18
C ILE A 81 2.11 -3.21 3.17
N GLY A 82 2.38 -2.93 4.45
CA GLY A 82 2.33 -3.90 5.52
C GLY A 82 1.00 -4.64 5.61
N PHE A 83 -0.13 -3.94 5.53
CA PHE A 83 -1.49 -4.48 5.51
C PHE A 83 -1.76 -5.43 4.33
N CYS A 84 -0.96 -5.38 3.28
CA CYS A 84 -1.05 -6.31 2.16
C CYS A 84 -0.35 -7.64 2.43
N PHE A 85 0.42 -7.76 3.51
CA PHE A 85 1.02 -9.02 3.94
C PHE A 85 -0.08 -9.95 4.45
N GLY A 86 -0.22 -11.13 3.83
CA GLY A 86 -1.30 -12.05 4.18
C GLY A 86 -1.07 -13.46 3.63
N GLN A 87 -2.10 -14.32 3.78
CA GLN A 87 -2.07 -15.69 3.28
C GLN A 87 -1.85 -15.70 1.76
N GLY A 88 -0.73 -16.28 1.33
CA GLY A 88 -0.34 -16.39 -0.09
C GLY A 88 0.93 -15.62 -0.47
N MET A 89 1.50 -14.83 0.44
CA MET A 89 2.78 -14.15 0.21
C MET A 89 3.94 -14.98 0.74
N ALA A 90 4.97 -15.18 -0.09
CA ALA A 90 6.16 -15.92 0.32
C ALA A 90 6.97 -15.11 1.36
N PRO A 91 7.55 -15.73 2.41
CA PRO A 91 8.33 -15.03 3.44
C PRO A 91 9.50 -14.20 2.86
N GLU A 92 10.10 -14.65 1.77
CA GLU A 92 11.16 -13.95 1.06
C GLU A 92 10.64 -12.66 0.41
N GLN A 93 9.41 -12.70 -0.11
CA GLN A 93 8.77 -11.52 -0.68
C GLN A 93 8.46 -10.50 0.40
N VAL A 94 7.96 -10.94 1.56
CA VAL A 94 7.73 -10.05 2.72
C VAL A 94 9.02 -9.38 3.17
N ARG A 95 10.13 -10.14 3.26
CA ARG A 95 11.45 -9.57 3.59
C ARG A 95 11.91 -8.51 2.59
N MET A 96 11.71 -8.72 1.30
CA MET A 96 12.07 -7.71 0.30
C MET A 96 11.28 -6.40 0.48
N TRP A 97 10.00 -6.48 0.87
CA TRP A 97 9.22 -5.27 1.20
C TRP A 97 9.69 -4.60 2.49
N GLN A 98 10.02 -5.38 3.52
CA GLN A 98 10.60 -4.87 4.77
C GLN A 98 11.93 -4.14 4.51
N GLU A 99 12.82 -4.72 3.71
CA GLU A 99 14.13 -4.14 3.39
C GLU A 99 14.03 -2.95 2.42
N GLY A 100 13.15 -3.03 1.40
CA GLY A 100 13.06 -2.04 0.34
C GLY A 100 12.33 -0.75 0.73
N VAL A 101 11.32 -0.84 1.58
CA VAL A 101 10.48 0.32 1.97
C VAL A 101 10.23 0.44 3.47
N GLY A 102 10.77 -0.47 4.29
CA GLY A 102 10.51 -0.47 5.74
C GLY A 102 9.10 -0.94 6.10
N ALA A 103 8.40 -1.62 5.19
CA ALA A 103 7.01 -2.01 5.40
C ALA A 103 6.87 -2.96 6.59
N TYR A 104 5.86 -2.74 7.43
CA TYR A 104 5.56 -3.59 8.57
C TYR A 104 4.05 -3.77 8.72
N HIS A 105 3.63 -4.99 9.05
CA HIS A 105 2.23 -5.22 9.40
C HIS A 105 2.01 -4.76 10.85
N PRO A 106 1.09 -3.81 11.14
CA PRO A 106 0.92 -3.24 12.48
C PRO A 106 0.58 -4.27 13.56
N PHE A 107 0.02 -5.42 13.17
CA PHE A 107 -0.38 -6.50 14.09
C PHE A 107 0.64 -7.64 14.19
N GLY A 108 1.80 -7.50 13.56
CA GLY A 108 2.76 -8.58 13.35
C GLY A 108 2.39 -9.50 12.19
N LEU A 109 3.34 -10.33 11.77
CA LEU A 109 3.22 -11.30 10.67
C LEU A 109 2.94 -12.73 11.14
N ASP A 110 3.02 -12.97 12.46
CA ASP A 110 2.71 -14.27 13.02
C ASP A 110 1.27 -14.66 12.67
N VAL A 111 1.09 -15.92 12.29
CA VAL A 111 -0.21 -16.52 11.99
C VAL A 111 -0.98 -16.65 13.29
N LYS A 112 -1.44 -15.50 13.77
CA LYS A 112 -2.36 -15.36 14.87
C LYS A 112 -3.65 -16.06 14.48
N THR A 113 -4.20 -16.80 15.42
CA THR A 113 -5.56 -17.33 15.30
C THR A 113 -6.51 -16.17 15.00
N PRO A 114 -7.67 -16.40 14.36
CA PRO A 114 -8.64 -15.35 14.04
C PRO A 114 -8.99 -14.46 15.24
N ASP A 115 -9.05 -15.05 16.43
CA ASP A 115 -9.33 -14.34 17.69
C ASP A 115 -8.19 -13.40 18.10
N GLU A 116 -6.93 -13.82 17.94
CA GLU A 116 -5.75 -12.98 18.23
C GLU A 116 -5.59 -11.82 17.22
N VAL A 117 -6.02 -12.02 15.96
CA VAL A 117 -6.09 -10.94 14.96
C VAL A 117 -7.17 -9.93 15.33
N LEU A 118 -8.35 -10.41 15.73
CA LEU A 118 -9.46 -9.57 16.16
C LEU A 118 -9.08 -8.74 17.40
N GLU A 119 -8.47 -9.37 18.40
CA GLU A 119 -8.01 -8.70 19.62
C GLU A 119 -6.95 -7.63 19.33
N ALA A 120 -5.98 -7.95 18.47
CA ALA A 120 -4.97 -6.98 18.04
C ALA A 120 -5.60 -5.77 17.31
N GLY A 121 -6.57 -6.02 16.44
CA GLY A 121 -7.33 -4.97 15.74
C GLY A 121 -8.14 -4.09 16.70
N MET A 122 -8.81 -4.69 17.68
CA MET A 122 -9.57 -3.97 18.71
C MET A 122 -8.65 -3.09 19.58
N LYS A 123 -7.49 -3.62 19.97
CA LYS A 123 -6.50 -2.89 20.78
C LYS A 123 -5.96 -1.67 20.04
N PHE A 124 -5.53 -1.83 18.80
CA PHE A 124 -5.05 -0.72 17.98
C PHE A 124 -6.15 0.32 17.71
N GLY A 125 -7.37 -0.12 17.44
CA GLY A 125 -8.51 0.78 17.30
C GLY A 125 -8.78 1.60 18.58
N ALA A 126 -8.55 1.01 19.76
CA ALA A 126 -8.67 1.73 21.03
C ALA A 126 -7.51 2.72 21.26
N GLU A 127 -6.28 2.32 20.96
CA GLU A 127 -5.09 3.19 21.06
C GLU A 127 -5.19 4.40 20.14
N MET A 128 -5.67 4.22 18.90
CA MET A 128 -5.88 5.30 17.94
C MET A 128 -6.98 6.29 18.38
N ARG A 129 -8.02 5.81 19.08
CA ARG A 129 -9.06 6.69 19.65
C ARG A 129 -8.54 7.51 20.83
N GLY A 130 -7.67 6.93 21.65
CA GLY A 130 -7.08 7.63 22.80
C GLY A 130 -6.06 8.71 22.43
N GLN A 131 -5.60 8.76 21.18
CA GLN A 131 -4.69 9.81 20.67
C GLN A 131 -5.43 11.00 20.03
N GLN A 132 -6.77 10.94 19.95
CA GLN A 132 -7.62 12.02 19.42
C GLN A 132 -8.31 12.86 20.51
N GLU A 133 -8.03 12.57 21.78
CA GLU A 133 -8.41 13.37 22.96
C GLU A 133 -7.22 14.18 23.48
#